data_AF-A8MAE4-F1
#
_entry.id   AF-A8MAE4-F1
#
_cell.length_a   1.000
_cell.length_b   1.000
_cell.length_c   1.000
_cell.angle_alpha   90.00
_cell.angle_beta   90.00
_cell.angle_gamma   90.00
#
_symmetry.space_group_name_H-M   'P 1'
#
loop_
_entity.id
_entity.type
_entity.pdbx_description
1 polymer ?
#
loop_
_entity_poly.entity_id
_entity_poly.type
_entity_poly.pdbx_seq_one_letter_code
_entity_poly.pdbx_strand_id
1 'polypeptide(L)'
;MGYIWYIDISLSVIQALVLVLMIRNYLGIGFTRTGKILLGVSSVFLIESIAMILTYYNWMIAGMGPFIALPALAITIMNLVGVLLLYIISRL
;
A
#
# COMPACT_ATOMS: atom_id res chain seq x y z
N MET A 1 8.54 -21.95 -1.84
CA MET A 1 8.36 -20.82 -2.76
C MET A 1 7.08 -20.01 -2.50
N GLY A 2 6.03 -20.59 -1.87
CA GLY A 2 4.87 -19.81 -1.40
C GLY A 2 5.19 -18.74 -0.35
N TYR A 3 6.37 -18.79 0.30
CA TYR A 3 6.82 -17.80 1.27
C TYR A 3 6.87 -16.36 0.72
N ILE A 4 7.12 -16.17 -0.58
CA ILE A 4 7.18 -14.84 -1.20
C ILE A 4 5.80 -14.16 -1.15
N TRP A 5 4.74 -14.91 -1.43
CA TRP A 5 3.38 -14.39 -1.36
C TRP A 5 3.01 -13.91 0.05
N TYR A 6 3.46 -14.61 1.09
CA TYR A 6 3.25 -14.14 2.47
C TYR A 6 3.98 -12.83 2.74
N ILE A 7 5.16 -12.61 2.17
CA ILE A 7 5.90 -11.35 2.27
C ILE A 7 5.13 -10.24 1.55
N ASP A 8 4.73 -10.47 0.30
CA ASP A 8 3.93 -9.51 -0.49
C ASP A 8 2.65 -9.08 0.21
N ILE A 9 1.89 -10.04 0.73
CA ILE A 9 0.67 -9.80 1.49
C ILE A 9 0.99 -9.00 2.76
N SER A 10 2.03 -9.38 3.50
CA SER A 10 2.41 -8.68 4.74
C SER A 10 2.82 -7.24 4.48
N LEU A 11 3.62 -6.98 3.44
CA LEU A 11 4.01 -5.63 3.04
C LEU A 11 2.80 -4.80 2.60
N SER A 12 1.87 -5.41 1.86
CA SER A 12 0.63 -4.75 1.47
C SER A 12 -0.24 -4.41 2.69
N VAL A 13 -0.34 -5.28 3.68
CA VAL A 13 -1.03 -4.98 4.95
C VAL A 13 -0.35 -3.82 5.69
N ILE A 14 0.98 -3.81 5.79
CA ILE A 14 1.73 -2.71 6.41
C ILE A 14 1.46 -1.40 5.66
N GLN A 15 1.47 -1.42 4.32
CA GLN A 15 1.14 -0.27 3.49
C GLN A 15 -0.26 0.28 3.80
N ALA A 16 -1.28 -0.58 3.87
CA ALA A 16 -2.63 -0.20 4.24
C ALA A 16 -2.68 0.48 5.61
N LEU A 17 -2.00 -0.07 6.61
CA LEU A 17 -1.95 0.50 7.96
C LEU A 17 -1.30 1.89 7.97
N VAL A 18 -0.18 2.07 7.25
CA VAL A 18 0.48 3.37 7.11
C VAL A 18 -0.45 4.39 6.44
N LEU A 19 -1.17 3.97 5.40
CA LEU A 19 -2.12 4.85 4.68
C LEU A 19 -3.30 5.27 5.55
N VAL A 20 -3.83 4.38 6.40
CA VAL A 20 -4.87 4.75 7.38
C VAL A 20 -4.35 5.81 8.35
N LEU A 21 -3.12 5.66 8.85
CA LEU A 21 -2.49 6.67 9.72
C LEU A 21 -2.26 7.99 8.97
N MET A 22 -1.87 7.92 7.70
CA MET A 22 -1.65 9.09 6.84
C MET A 22 -2.95 9.86 6.59
N ILE A 23 -4.04 9.16 6.27
CA ILE A 23 -5.38 9.76 6.11
C ILE A 23 -5.77 10.48 7.40
N ARG A 24 -5.59 9.83 8.56
CA ARG A 24 -5.88 10.46 9.86
C ARG A 24 -5.11 11.75 10.06
N ASN A 25 -3.83 11.80 9.70
CA ASN A 25 -3.02 13.03 9.79
C ASN A 25 -3.54 14.14 8.88
N TYR A 26 -3.93 13.80 7.65
CA TYR A 26 -4.41 14.78 6.68
C TYR A 26 -5.83 15.30 6.96
N LEU A 27 -6.64 14.62 7.79
CA LEU A 27 -7.97 15.12 8.17
C LEU A 27 -7.90 16.52 8.80
N GLY A 28 -6.85 16.83 9.56
CA GLY A 28 -6.66 18.15 10.20
C GLY A 28 -6.48 19.30 9.19
N ILE A 29 -5.92 19.02 8.02
CA ILE A 29 -5.70 20.01 6.94
C ILE A 29 -6.65 19.82 5.75
N GLY A 30 -7.62 18.90 5.87
CA GLY A 30 -8.50 18.44 4.78
C GLY A 30 -9.39 19.52 4.18
N PHE A 31 -9.52 20.69 4.81
CA PHE A 31 -10.26 21.82 4.26
C PHE A 31 -9.46 22.62 3.22
N THR A 32 -8.12 22.51 3.23
CA THR A 32 -7.26 23.15 2.23
C THR A 32 -7.27 22.40 0.90
N ARG A 33 -7.02 23.09 -0.21
CA ARG A 33 -6.94 22.45 -1.54
C ARG A 33 -5.90 21.33 -1.56
N THR A 34 -4.74 21.58 -0.95
CA THR A 34 -3.64 20.60 -0.82
C THR A 34 -4.06 19.41 0.05
N GLY A 35 -4.69 19.66 1.20
CA GLY A 35 -5.18 18.59 2.07
C GLY A 35 -6.21 17.68 1.40
N LYS A 36 -7.14 18.23 0.61
CA LYS A 36 -8.09 17.43 -0.18
C LYS A 36 -7.40 16.51 -1.19
N ILE A 37 -6.38 17.02 -1.89
CA ILE A 37 -5.60 16.23 -2.85
C ILE A 37 -4.87 15.10 -2.11
N LEU A 38 -4.18 15.42 -1.01
CA LEU A 38 -3.44 14.44 -0.23
C LEU A 38 -4.34 13.36 0.37
N LEU A 39 -5.51 13.73 0.91
CA LEU A 39 -6.53 12.79 1.36
C LEU A 39 -7.03 11.89 0.23
N GLY A 40 -7.30 12.46 -0.94
CA GLY A 40 -7.74 11.71 -2.11
C GLY A 40 -6.69 10.69 -2.56
N VAL A 41 -5.44 11.14 -2.71
CA VAL A 41 -4.31 10.28 -3.08
C VAL A 41 -4.11 9.16 -2.05
N SER A 42 -4.12 9.49 -0.76
CA SER A 42 -3.99 8.49 0.32
C SER A 42 -5.12 7.46 0.30
N SER A 43 -6.35 7.89 -0.01
CA SER A 43 -7.51 7.00 -0.10
C SER A 43 -7.42 6.07 -1.30
N VAL A 44 -6.93 6.55 -2.45
CA VAL A 44 -6.70 5.72 -3.64
C VAL A 44 -5.65 4.65 -3.35
N PHE A 45 -4.51 5.04 -2.75
CA PHE A 45 -3.48 4.09 -2.36
C PHE A 45 -3.99 3.07 -1.33
N LEU A 46 -4.92 3.46 -0.45
CA LEU A 46 -5.51 2.53 0.52
C LEU A 46 -6.35 1.46 -0.18
N ILE A 47 -7.18 1.87 -1.14
CA ILE A 47 -7.98 0.95 -1.95
C ILE A 47 -7.06 0.03 -2.78
N GLU A 48 -6.02 0.59 -3.39
CA GLU A 48 -5.00 -0.18 -4.11
C GLU A 48 -4.36 -1.24 -3.21
N SER A 49 -3.96 -0.85 -2.00
CA SER A 49 -3.34 -1.77 -1.04
C SER A 49 -4.27 -2.91 -0.62
N ILE A 50 -5.57 -2.64 -0.46
CA ILE A 50 -6.59 -3.69 -0.23
C ILE A 50 -6.72 -4.61 -1.46
N ALA A 51 -6.74 -4.04 -2.66
CA ALA A 51 -6.81 -4.81 -3.90
C ALA A 51 -5.57 -5.69 -4.11
N MET A 52 -4.38 -5.21 -3.75
CA MET A 52 -3.13 -5.97 -3.77
C MET A 52 -3.21 -7.18 -2.83
N ILE A 53 -3.67 -7.00 -1.58
CA ILE A 53 -3.86 -8.10 -0.61
C ILE A 53 -4.75 -9.19 -1.20
N LEU A 54 -5.90 -8.81 -1.76
CA LEU A 54 -6.84 -9.76 -2.36
C LEU A 54 -6.25 -10.46 -3.59
N THR A 55 -5.53 -9.72 -4.42
CA THR A 55 -4.91 -10.26 -5.65
C THR A 55 -3.81 -11.26 -5.31
N TYR A 56 -2.90 -10.90 -4.41
CA TYR A 56 -1.80 -11.77 -3.98
C TYR A 56 -2.32 -13.02 -3.27
N TYR A 57 -3.37 -12.89 -2.46
CA TYR A 57 -4.01 -14.04 -1.84
C TYR A 57 -4.61 -15.00 -2.89
N ASN A 58 -5.31 -14.47 -3.89
CA ASN A 58 -5.86 -15.28 -4.99
C ASN A 58 -4.75 -15.95 -5.81
N TRP A 59 -3.69 -15.22 -6.16
CA TRP A 59 -2.56 -15.77 -6.91
C TRP A 59 -1.79 -16.85 -6.12
N MET A 60 -1.69 -16.68 -4.80
CA MET A 60 -1.12 -17.69 -3.91
C MET A 60 -1.94 -18.99 -3.95
N ILE A 61 -3.27 -18.92 -3.82
CA ILE A 61 -4.15 -20.09 -3.85
C ILE A 61 -4.16 -20.74 -5.23
N ALA A 62 -4.13 -19.94 -6.30
CA ALA A 62 -4.03 -20.43 -7.68
C ALA A 62 -2.67 -21.08 -8.00
N GLY A 63 -1.71 -21.07 -7.06
CA GLY A 63 -0.41 -21.70 -7.23
C GLY A 63 0.50 -20.95 -8.20
N MET A 64 0.33 -19.65 -8.37
CA MET A 64 1.19 -18.85 -9.25
C MET A 64 2.65 -18.90 -8.76
N GLY A 65 3.54 -19.15 -9.72
CA GLY A 65 4.96 -19.39 -9.46
C GLY A 65 5.79 -18.14 -9.18
N PRO A 66 7.09 -18.32 -8.86
CA PRO A 66 8.00 -17.24 -8.48
C PRO A 66 8.25 -16.21 -9.59
N PHE A 67 8.04 -16.57 -10.86
CA PHE A 67 8.14 -15.65 -12.00
C PHE A 67 7.11 -14.51 -11.94
N ILE A 68 6.03 -14.69 -11.18
CA ILE A 68 5.01 -13.66 -10.94
C ILE A 68 5.24 -13.01 -9.57
N ALA A 69 5.56 -13.81 -8.56
CA ALA A 69 5.77 -13.33 -7.18
C ALA A 69 6.95 -12.36 -7.05
N LEU A 70 8.09 -12.63 -7.70
CA LEU A 70 9.28 -11.78 -7.55
C LEU A 70 9.10 -10.37 -8.15
N PRO A 71 8.56 -10.20 -9.38
CA PRO A 71 8.24 -8.87 -9.88
C PRO A 71 7.18 -8.15 -9.03
N ALA A 72 6.16 -8.88 -8.55
CA ALA A 72 5.16 -8.31 -7.64
C ALA A 72 5.81 -7.75 -6.38
N LEU A 73 6.72 -8.52 -5.75
CA LEU A 73 7.48 -8.08 -4.58
C LEU A 73 8.28 -6.80 -4.82
N ALA A 74 8.97 -6.70 -5.96
CA ALA A 74 9.72 -5.49 -6.30
C ALA A 74 8.79 -4.26 -6.40
N ILE A 75 7.62 -4.43 -7.01
CA ILE A 75 6.60 -3.38 -7.12
C ILE A 75 6.06 -3.01 -5.74
N THR A 76 5.72 -3.99 -4.90
CA THR A 76 5.22 -3.79 -3.53
C THR A 76 6.22 -3.01 -2.69
N ILE A 77 7.51 -3.37 -2.75
CA ILE A 77 8.57 -2.67 -2.01
C ILE A 77 8.68 -1.20 -2.47
N MET A 78 8.72 -0.95 -3.79
CA MET A 78 8.81 0.41 -4.32
C MET A 78 7.60 1.26 -3.94
N ASN A 79 6.40 0.65 -3.98
CA ASN A 79 5.16 1.32 -3.58
C ASN A 79 5.18 1.67 -2.08
N LEU A 80 5.58 0.72 -1.24
CA LEU A 80 5.70 0.94 0.20
C LEU A 80 6.70 2.06 0.53
N VAL A 81 7.84 2.13 -0.15
CA VAL A 81 8.80 3.24 0.00
C VAL A 81 8.15 4.58 -0.35
N GLY A 82 7.44 4.66 -1.48
CA GLY A 82 6.70 5.86 -1.87
C GLY A 82 5.67 6.30 -0.83
N VAL A 83 4.88 5.35 -0.32
CA VAL A 83 3.90 5.60 0.75
C VAL A 83 4.56 6.05 2.04
N LEU A 84 5.70 5.47 2.42
CA LEU A 84 6.44 5.88 3.63
C LEU A 84 6.97 7.32 3.50
N LEU A 85 7.43 7.74 2.33
CA LEU A 85 7.85 9.13 2.09
C LEU A 85 6.67 10.10 2.23
N LEU A 86 5.52 9.78 1.63
CA LEU A 86 4.29 10.57 1.80
C LEU A 86 3.85 10.63 3.26
N TYR A 87 4.00 9.52 3.98
CA TYR A 87 3.65 9.46 5.39
C TYR A 87 4.55 10.32 6.26
N ILE A 88 5.86 10.37 5.98
CA ILE A 88 6.78 11.30 6.66
C ILE A 88 6.32 12.75 6.42
N ILE A 89 5.97 13.10 5.18
CA ILE A 89 5.44 14.43 4.84
C ILE A 89 4.13 14.72 5.60
N SER A 90 3.29 13.70 5.84
CA SER A 90 2.04 13.87 6.59
C SER A 90 2.20 14.26 8.07
N ARG A 91 3.41 14.12 8.62
CA ARG A 91 3.73 14.43 10.02
C ARG A 91 4.45 15.77 10.19
N LEU A 92 4.82 16.43 9.09
CA LEU A 92 5.42 17.77 9.07
C LEU A 92 4.32 18.83 9.15
#